data_AF-A0A7K4D6P7-F1
#
_entry.id   AF-A0A7K4D6P7-F1
#
_cell.length_a   1.000
_cell.length_b   1.000
_cell.length_c   1.000
_cell.angle_alpha   90.00
_cell.angle_beta   90.00
_cell.angle_gamma   90.00
#
_symmetry.space_group_name_H-M   'P 1'
#
loop_
_entity.id
_entity.type
_entity.pdbx_description
1 polymer ?
#
loop_
_entity_poly.entity_id
_entity_poly.type
_entity_poly.pdbx_seq_one_letter_code
_entity_poly.pdbx_strand_id
1 'polypeptide(L)'
;MDLAAGTPAITEPIQDGDFCNRLRVTGTGAFEVGVSVKDRQLALEYSNFMSGDGDLEMDTSTVEAQRAAKLPGMGNGSAVPLNLYENTKIIYSGKTPMVGMKYINSKSFWGGIGAEVTESFSVTEMEREGSTYFASTDPTSYITDINKIAQILAESPVHTVGIKTKNSFNGTWQTDARMHKLLSKDVKVHEAFTGKFEVEKTLKFHENPVKEKRQLGCDDLDC
;
A
#
# COMPACT_ATOMS: atom_id res chain seq x y z
N MET A 1 -58.16 3.12 22.95
CA MET A 1 -57.42 3.86 21.90
C MET A 1 -56.10 3.16 21.75
N ASP A 2 -56.01 2.22 20.80
CA ASP A 2 -54.75 1.56 20.47
C ASP A 2 -53.97 2.45 19.53
N LEU A 3 -52.83 2.95 20.03
CA LEU A 3 -51.84 3.64 19.22
C LEU A 3 -51.19 2.60 18.30
N ALA A 4 -51.45 2.71 17.00
CA ALA A 4 -50.76 1.91 16.00
C ALA A 4 -49.25 2.20 16.09
N ALA A 5 -48.48 1.23 16.59
CA ALA A 5 -47.03 1.29 16.57
C ALA A 5 -46.56 1.14 15.12
N GLY A 6 -45.98 2.21 14.58
CA GLY A 6 -45.35 2.18 13.25
C GLY A 6 -44.25 1.13 13.19
N THR A 7 -44.10 0.49 12.03
CA THR A 7 -43.02 -0.46 11.78
C THR A 7 -41.68 0.19 12.08
N PRO A 8 -40.77 -0.44 12.86
CA PRO A 8 -39.45 0.13 13.13
C PRO A 8 -38.73 0.41 11.82
N ALA A 9 -38.01 1.54 11.76
CA ALA A 9 -37.23 1.90 10.60
C ALA A 9 -36.28 0.76 10.23
N ILE A 10 -36.30 0.33 8.98
CA ILE A 10 -35.33 -0.64 8.46
C ILE A 10 -33.97 0.04 8.55
N THR A 11 -33.08 -0.48 9.40
CA THR A 11 -31.68 -0.04 9.44
C THR A 11 -31.07 -0.34 8.08
N GLU A 12 -30.65 0.70 7.36
CA GLU A 12 -29.92 0.52 6.11
C GLU A 12 -28.66 -0.31 6.38
N PRO A 13 -28.40 -1.35 5.56
CA PRO A 13 -27.18 -2.12 5.70
C PRO A 13 -26.00 -1.19 5.46
N ILE A 14 -24.97 -1.31 6.30
CA ILE A 14 -23.72 -0.61 6.05
C ILE A 14 -23.14 -1.19 4.75
N GLN A 15 -23.02 -0.35 3.73
CA GLN A 15 -22.40 -0.71 2.45
C GLN A 15 -20.96 -0.25 2.48
N ASP A 16 -20.04 -1.19 2.69
CA ASP A 16 -18.61 -0.95 2.57
C ASP A 16 -18.17 -1.22 1.14
N GLY A 17 -17.40 -0.29 0.58
CA GLY A 17 -16.74 -0.47 -0.72
C GLY A 17 -15.46 -1.27 -0.52
N ASP A 18 -15.42 -2.49 -1.06
CA ASP A 18 -14.21 -3.30 -1.12
C ASP A 18 -13.85 -3.58 -2.58
N PHE A 19 -12.54 -3.56 -2.87
CA PHE A 19 -11.98 -3.89 -4.17
C PHE A 19 -10.96 -5.02 -4.04
N CYS A 20 -11.07 -6.03 -4.90
CA CYS A 20 -10.08 -7.10 -5.00
C CYS A 20 -9.79 -7.39 -6.47
N ASN A 21 -8.52 -7.35 -6.84
CA ASN A 21 -8.03 -7.73 -8.15
C ASN A 21 -6.86 -8.69 -8.00
N ARG A 22 -6.93 -9.85 -8.65
CA ARG A 22 -5.82 -10.78 -8.76
C ARG A 22 -5.58 -11.08 -10.22
N LEU A 23 -4.37 -10.82 -10.68
CA LEU A 23 -3.98 -11.02 -12.07
C LEU A 23 -2.73 -11.89 -12.11
N ARG A 24 -2.83 -13.01 -12.81
CA ARG A 24 -1.69 -13.85 -13.18
C ARG A 24 -1.64 -13.96 -14.69
N VAL A 25 -0.52 -13.59 -15.28
CA VAL A 25 -0.32 -13.63 -16.73
C VAL A 25 1.09 -14.09 -17.06
N THR A 26 1.21 -14.91 -18.10
CA THR A 26 2.48 -15.33 -18.66
C THR A 26 2.33 -15.34 -20.18
N GLY A 27 3.24 -14.70 -20.90
CA GLY A 27 3.20 -14.67 -22.36
C GLY A 27 4.17 -13.66 -22.95
N THR A 28 4.09 -13.50 -24.27
CA THR A 28 4.95 -12.60 -25.05
C THR A 28 4.10 -11.66 -25.89
N GLY A 29 4.46 -10.38 -25.91
CA GLY A 29 3.85 -9.36 -26.76
C GLY A 29 3.57 -8.07 -25.99
N ALA A 30 2.72 -7.22 -26.57
CA ALA A 30 2.33 -5.96 -25.97
C ALA A 30 1.37 -6.16 -24.78
N PHE A 31 1.58 -5.41 -23.71
CA PHE A 31 0.71 -5.40 -22.54
C PHE A 31 0.57 -4.00 -21.94
N GLU A 32 -0.56 -3.79 -21.29
CA GLU A 32 -0.86 -2.63 -20.46
C GLU A 32 -1.65 -3.13 -19.25
N VAL A 33 -1.18 -2.79 -18.05
CA VAL A 33 -1.80 -3.23 -16.79
C VAL A 33 -1.86 -2.04 -15.86
N GLY A 34 -3.06 -1.74 -15.35
CA GLY A 34 -3.29 -0.60 -14.47
C GLY A 34 -4.34 -0.88 -13.39
N VAL A 35 -4.08 -0.42 -12.18
CA VAL A 35 -5.04 -0.34 -11.07
C VAL A 35 -5.01 1.08 -10.54
N SER A 36 -6.18 1.68 -10.33
CA SER A 36 -6.31 2.97 -9.65
C SER A 36 -7.42 2.89 -8.62
N VAL A 37 -7.11 3.33 -7.40
CA VAL A 37 -8.04 3.41 -6.29
C VAL A 37 -7.98 4.81 -5.71
N LYS A 38 -9.14 5.42 -5.54
CA LYS A 38 -9.28 6.76 -4.99
C LYS A 38 -10.40 6.75 -3.97
N ASP A 39 -10.04 6.56 -2.71
CA ASP A 39 -10.97 6.54 -1.60
C ASP A 39 -10.75 7.76 -0.70
N ARG A 40 -11.72 8.67 -0.72
CA ARG A 40 -11.65 9.91 0.08
C ARG A 40 -11.96 9.67 1.56
N GLN A 41 -12.71 8.62 1.90
CA GLN A 41 -13.00 8.26 3.29
C GLN A 41 -11.74 7.72 3.97
N LEU A 42 -10.91 7.01 3.22
CA LEU A 42 -9.60 6.50 3.66
C LEU A 42 -8.46 7.51 3.55
N ALA A 43 -8.70 8.69 2.99
CA ALA A 43 -7.64 9.62 2.60
C ALA A 43 -6.59 9.01 1.65
N LEU A 44 -6.99 8.07 0.78
CA LEU A 44 -6.11 7.28 -0.09
C LEU A 44 -6.24 7.68 -1.57
N GLU A 45 -5.11 7.99 -2.21
CA GLU A 45 -4.96 7.91 -3.66
C GLU A 45 -3.88 6.88 -3.98
N TYR A 46 -4.23 5.84 -4.74
CA TYR A 46 -3.33 4.79 -5.18
C TYR A 46 -3.46 4.60 -6.70
N SER A 47 -2.34 4.45 -7.38
CA SER A 47 -2.32 3.98 -8.76
C SER A 47 -1.05 3.20 -9.04
N ASN A 48 -1.17 2.09 -9.75
CA ASN A 48 -0.05 1.35 -10.29
C ASN A 48 -0.35 1.09 -11.76
N PHE A 49 0.57 1.47 -12.64
CA PHE A 49 0.43 1.34 -14.08
C PHE A 49 1.76 0.88 -14.68
N MET A 50 1.69 -0.04 -15.64
CA MET A 50 2.84 -0.44 -16.43
C MET A 50 2.42 -0.88 -17.84
N SER A 51 3.33 -0.68 -18.78
CA SER A 51 3.17 -1.11 -20.17
C SER A 51 4.50 -1.53 -20.76
N GLY A 52 4.48 -2.50 -21.67
CA GLY A 52 5.68 -2.99 -22.34
C GLY A 52 5.35 -3.86 -23.54
N ASP A 53 6.39 -4.32 -24.21
CA ASP A 53 6.30 -5.28 -25.32
C ASP A 53 7.49 -6.24 -25.25
N GLY A 54 7.22 -7.46 -24.78
CA GLY A 54 8.26 -8.46 -24.49
C GLY A 54 7.69 -9.70 -23.81
N ASP A 55 8.60 -10.51 -23.25
CA ASP A 55 8.26 -11.66 -22.42
C ASP A 55 7.91 -11.19 -21.01
N LEU A 56 6.75 -11.59 -20.53
CA LEU A 56 6.23 -11.20 -19.23
C LEU A 56 5.73 -12.43 -18.46
N GLU A 57 6.17 -12.57 -17.22
CA GLU A 57 5.53 -13.38 -16.19
C GLU A 57 5.16 -12.46 -15.02
N MET A 58 3.90 -12.52 -14.59
CA MET A 58 3.38 -11.62 -13.58
C MET A 58 2.35 -12.33 -12.70
N ASP A 59 2.46 -12.14 -11.39
CA ASP A 59 1.44 -12.47 -10.39
C ASP A 59 1.26 -11.26 -9.47
N THR A 60 0.09 -10.64 -9.54
CA THR A 60 -0.26 -9.46 -8.76
C THR A 60 -1.57 -9.68 -8.03
N SER A 61 -1.65 -9.13 -6.83
CA SER A 61 -2.88 -9.07 -6.06
C SER A 61 -3.00 -7.71 -5.41
N THR A 62 -4.11 -7.01 -5.63
CA THR A 62 -4.44 -5.75 -4.98
C THR A 62 -5.76 -5.92 -4.25
N VAL A 63 -5.77 -5.57 -2.98
CA VAL A 63 -6.97 -5.53 -2.14
C VAL A 63 -7.06 -4.15 -1.52
N GLU A 64 -8.22 -3.53 -1.63
CA GLU A 64 -8.60 -2.33 -0.90
C GLU A 64 -9.91 -2.60 -0.15
N ALA A 65 -9.97 -2.12 1.09
CA ALA A 65 -11.13 -2.22 1.93
C ALA A 65 -11.27 -0.93 2.75
N GLN A 66 -12.45 -0.32 2.68
CA GLN A 66 -12.80 0.88 3.46
C GLN A 66 -12.68 0.66 4.97
N ARG A 67 -12.83 -0.58 5.40
CA ARG A 67 -12.59 -0.99 6.78
C ARG A 67 -11.35 -1.83 6.82
N ALA A 68 -10.49 -1.60 7.81
CA ALA A 68 -9.25 -2.34 7.93
C ALA A 68 -9.54 -3.85 8.02
N ALA A 69 -9.33 -4.55 6.91
CA ALA A 69 -9.58 -5.96 6.79
C ALA A 69 -8.35 -6.72 7.30
N LYS A 70 -8.55 -7.95 7.78
CA LYS A 70 -7.46 -8.88 8.10
C LYS A 70 -6.77 -9.29 6.78
N LEU A 71 -5.85 -8.47 6.31
CA LEU A 71 -5.04 -8.74 5.13
C LEU A 71 -3.73 -9.41 5.57
N PRO A 72 -3.14 -10.30 4.75
CA PRO A 72 -1.88 -10.95 5.09
C PRO A 72 -0.81 -9.88 5.32
N GLY A 73 -0.35 -9.74 6.56
CA GLY A 73 0.53 -8.66 6.98
C GLY A 73 1.93 -9.15 7.32
N MET A 74 2.92 -8.57 6.64
CA MET A 74 4.30 -8.22 7.04
C MET A 74 5.18 -9.16 7.93
N GLY A 75 4.74 -10.37 8.30
CA GLY A 75 5.46 -11.33 9.15
C GLY A 75 4.77 -12.71 9.18
N ASN A 76 5.21 -13.61 10.08
CA ASN A 76 4.82 -15.04 10.23
C ASN A 76 3.29 -15.33 10.29
N GLY A 77 2.56 -15.11 9.19
CA GLY A 77 1.15 -15.50 9.05
C GLY A 77 0.13 -14.66 9.82
N SER A 78 0.54 -13.59 10.51
CA SER A 78 -0.38 -12.73 11.27
C SER A 78 -1.06 -11.73 10.36
N ALA A 79 -2.38 -11.84 10.20
CA ALA A 79 -3.16 -10.85 9.47
C ALA A 79 -3.09 -9.48 10.17
N VAL A 80 -2.69 -8.45 9.44
CA VAL A 80 -2.58 -7.08 9.94
C VAL A 80 -3.77 -6.29 9.40
N PRO A 81 -4.40 -5.43 10.21
CA PRO A 81 -5.54 -4.64 9.75
C PRO A 81 -5.06 -3.53 8.81
N LEU A 82 -5.23 -3.76 7.51
CA LEU A 82 -4.81 -2.85 6.44
C LEU A 82 -6.02 -2.43 5.62
N ASN A 83 -5.97 -1.21 5.08
CA ASN A 83 -6.96 -0.70 4.15
C ASN A 83 -6.57 -0.96 2.69
N LEU A 84 -5.27 -0.97 2.37
CA LEU A 84 -4.76 -1.39 1.08
C LEU A 84 -3.63 -2.39 1.29
N TYR A 85 -3.63 -3.46 0.49
CA TYR A 85 -2.47 -4.33 0.32
C TYR A 85 -2.32 -4.68 -1.16
N GLU A 86 -1.12 -4.46 -1.67
CA GLU A 86 -0.71 -4.90 -2.99
C GLU A 86 0.52 -5.79 -2.84
N ASN A 87 0.51 -6.93 -3.54
CA ASN A 87 1.66 -7.79 -3.73
C ASN A 87 1.92 -7.96 -5.23
N THR A 88 3.19 -7.95 -5.61
CA THR A 88 3.63 -8.00 -7.00
C THR A 88 4.83 -8.93 -7.13
N LYS A 89 4.75 -9.84 -8.09
CA LYS A 89 5.87 -10.60 -8.62
C LYS A 89 5.90 -10.41 -10.13
N ILE A 90 7.01 -9.94 -10.66
CA ILE A 90 7.17 -9.63 -12.09
C ILE A 90 8.51 -10.15 -12.55
N ILE A 91 8.51 -10.86 -13.68
CA ILE A 91 9.70 -11.17 -14.48
C ILE A 91 9.43 -10.62 -15.87
N TYR A 92 10.32 -9.77 -16.37
CA TYR A 92 10.20 -9.13 -17.67
C TYR A 92 11.53 -9.21 -18.44
N SER A 93 11.44 -9.47 -19.73
CA SER A 93 12.55 -9.30 -20.68
C SER A 93 12.03 -8.85 -22.03
N GLY A 94 12.62 -7.81 -22.61
CA GLY A 94 12.20 -7.30 -23.91
C GLY A 94 13.18 -6.32 -24.52
N LYS A 95 13.11 -6.17 -25.86
CA LYS A 95 13.88 -5.14 -26.58
C LYS A 95 13.32 -3.75 -26.33
N THR A 96 12.00 -3.64 -26.23
CA THR A 96 11.30 -2.41 -25.86
C THR A 96 11.33 -2.30 -24.34
N PRO A 97 11.72 -1.17 -23.74
CA PRO A 97 11.64 -1.02 -22.30
C PRO A 97 10.20 -1.13 -21.79
N MET A 98 9.97 -1.94 -20.76
CA MET A 98 8.77 -1.85 -19.94
C MET A 98 8.87 -0.58 -19.10
N VAL A 99 7.86 0.27 -19.21
CA VAL A 99 7.73 1.49 -18.41
C VAL A 99 6.64 1.31 -17.38
N GLY A 100 6.85 1.84 -16.18
CA GLY A 100 5.84 1.77 -15.12
C GLY A 100 5.94 2.91 -14.13
N MET A 101 4.81 3.20 -13.51
CA MET A 101 4.66 4.19 -12.46
C MET A 101 3.72 3.65 -11.38
N LYS A 102 4.17 3.77 -10.13
CA LYS A 102 3.38 3.53 -8.93
C LYS A 102 3.30 4.82 -8.14
N TYR A 103 2.12 5.11 -7.62
CA TYR A 103 1.83 6.26 -6.79
C TYR A 103 0.96 5.82 -5.62
N ILE A 104 1.32 6.24 -4.42
CA ILE A 104 0.51 6.11 -3.22
C ILE A 104 0.58 7.41 -2.42
N ASN A 105 -0.57 7.94 -2.03
CA ASN A 105 -0.68 9.17 -1.27
C ASN A 105 -1.73 9.04 -0.18
N SER A 106 -1.27 9.20 1.07
CA SER A 106 -2.10 9.46 2.23
C SER A 106 -2.33 10.96 2.35
N LYS A 107 -3.42 11.42 1.74
CA LYS A 107 -3.64 12.85 1.50
C LYS A 107 -4.04 13.57 2.78
N SER A 108 -3.21 14.50 3.24
CA SER A 108 -3.47 15.28 4.47
C SER A 108 -4.78 16.08 4.42
N PHE A 109 -5.16 16.58 3.24
CA PHE A 109 -6.42 17.31 3.04
C PHE A 109 -7.68 16.46 3.33
N TRP A 110 -7.57 15.13 3.27
CA TRP A 110 -8.64 14.19 3.60
C TRP A 110 -8.48 13.53 4.97
N GLY A 111 -7.53 14.01 5.79
CA GLY A 111 -7.25 13.44 7.12
C GLY A 111 -6.13 12.39 7.15
N GLY A 112 -5.41 12.19 6.04
CA GLY A 112 -4.25 11.30 5.98
C GLY A 112 -2.98 11.87 6.62
N ILE A 113 -1.89 11.09 6.58
CA ILE A 113 -0.61 11.48 7.20
C ILE A 113 0.22 12.47 6.38
N GLY A 114 -0.22 12.84 5.18
CA GLY A 114 0.54 13.69 4.27
C GLY A 114 1.77 13.00 3.67
N ALA A 115 1.76 11.66 3.63
CA ALA A 115 2.79 10.85 3.02
C ALA A 115 2.46 10.55 1.56
N GLU A 116 3.43 10.70 0.68
CA GLU A 116 3.33 10.47 -0.75
C GLU A 116 4.58 9.70 -1.20
N VAL A 117 4.38 8.64 -1.99
CA VAL A 117 5.47 7.87 -2.60
C VAL A 117 5.16 7.64 -4.07
N THR A 118 6.15 7.90 -4.92
CA THR A 118 6.12 7.62 -6.34
C THR A 118 7.31 6.73 -6.69
N GLU A 119 7.06 5.58 -7.30
CA GLU A 119 8.11 4.79 -7.96
C GLU A 119 7.89 4.86 -9.47
N SER A 120 8.95 5.02 -10.25
CA SER A 120 8.88 4.93 -11.70
C SER A 120 10.06 4.14 -12.26
N PHE A 121 9.85 3.46 -13.38
CA PHE A 121 10.89 2.67 -14.01
C PHE A 121 10.74 2.60 -15.52
N SER A 122 11.86 2.35 -16.19
CA SER A 122 11.97 2.07 -17.62
C SER A 122 13.08 1.04 -17.80
N VAL A 123 12.73 -0.21 -18.07
CA VAL A 123 13.66 -1.36 -17.96
C VAL A 123 13.49 -2.33 -19.12
N THR A 124 14.59 -2.89 -19.61
CA THR A 124 14.57 -3.95 -20.63
C THR A 124 14.56 -5.34 -20.01
N GLU A 125 15.01 -5.47 -18.76
CA GLU A 125 15.01 -6.70 -17.97
C GLU A 125 14.63 -6.34 -16.53
N MET A 126 13.77 -7.13 -15.89
CA MET A 126 13.39 -6.95 -14.48
C MET A 126 12.98 -8.28 -13.85
N GLU A 127 13.48 -8.54 -12.65
CA GLU A 127 12.90 -9.47 -11.68
C GLU A 127 12.52 -8.65 -10.44
N ARG A 128 11.24 -8.62 -10.10
CA ARG A 128 10.70 -7.82 -9.01
C ARG A 128 9.83 -8.66 -8.11
N GLU A 129 10.09 -8.59 -6.82
CA GLU A 129 9.14 -8.94 -5.78
C GLU A 129 8.88 -7.70 -4.92
N GLY A 130 7.62 -7.34 -4.72
CA GLY A 130 7.30 -6.15 -3.96
C GLY A 130 5.93 -6.18 -3.33
N SER A 131 5.80 -5.45 -2.23
CA SER A 131 4.52 -5.22 -1.56
C SER A 131 4.35 -3.74 -1.21
N THR A 132 3.11 -3.27 -1.29
CA THR A 132 2.69 -1.93 -0.90
C THR A 132 1.52 -2.06 0.06
N TYR A 133 1.49 -1.27 1.13
CA TYR A 133 0.41 -1.33 2.09
C TYR A 133 0.06 0.04 2.65
N PHE A 134 -1.20 0.16 3.03
CA PHE A 134 -1.79 1.36 3.60
C PHE A 134 -2.72 1.01 4.74
N ALA A 135 -2.70 1.82 5.79
CA ALA A 135 -3.68 1.76 6.86
C ALA A 135 -3.99 3.18 7.37
N SER A 136 -5.27 3.49 7.49
CA SER A 136 -5.76 4.79 7.96
C SER A 136 -6.96 4.71 8.89
N THR A 137 -7.74 3.62 8.87
CA THR A 137 -8.92 3.49 9.73
C THR A 137 -8.62 2.73 11.01
N ASP A 138 -9.29 3.11 12.10
CA ASP A 138 -9.23 2.39 13.36
C ASP A 138 -9.61 0.90 13.18
N PRO A 139 -8.69 -0.03 13.45
CA PRO A 139 -8.90 -1.46 13.27
C PRO A 139 -9.87 -2.07 14.28
N THR A 140 -10.29 -1.29 15.29
CA THR A 140 -11.18 -1.73 16.38
C THR A 140 -12.66 -1.48 16.11
N SER A 141 -12.99 -0.85 14.98
CA SER A 141 -14.35 -0.41 14.62
C SER A 141 -15.43 -1.52 14.61
N TYR A 142 -15.05 -2.80 14.55
CA TYR A 142 -15.99 -3.96 14.62
C TYR A 142 -15.78 -4.86 15.83
N ILE A 143 -14.93 -4.46 16.77
CA ILE A 143 -14.50 -5.33 17.87
C ILE A 143 -15.22 -4.88 19.13
N THR A 144 -16.08 -5.76 19.64
CA THR A 144 -16.79 -5.53 20.90
C THR A 144 -16.03 -6.12 22.10
N ASP A 145 -14.99 -6.92 21.85
CA ASP A 145 -14.17 -7.58 22.87
C ASP A 145 -12.98 -6.69 23.28
N ILE A 146 -13.06 -6.15 24.49
CA ILE A 146 -12.10 -5.19 25.06
C ILE A 146 -10.66 -5.74 25.10
N ASN A 147 -10.48 -7.04 25.32
CA ASN A 147 -9.13 -7.63 25.38
C ASN A 147 -8.51 -7.72 23.98
N LYS A 148 -9.32 -7.94 22.93
CA LYS A 148 -8.87 -7.94 21.53
C LYS A 148 -8.61 -6.52 21.02
N ILE A 149 -9.38 -5.54 21.46
CA ILE A 149 -9.14 -4.12 21.17
C ILE A 149 -7.73 -3.73 21.61
N ALA A 150 -7.36 -4.04 22.86
CA ALA A 150 -6.05 -3.69 23.41
C ALA A 150 -4.89 -4.34 22.64
N GLN A 151 -5.03 -5.60 22.21
CA GLN A 151 -4.03 -6.30 21.41
C GLN A 151 -3.86 -5.67 20.02
N ILE A 152 -4.97 -5.38 19.34
CA ILE A 152 -4.96 -4.83 17.98
C ILE A 152 -4.48 -3.39 17.96
N LEU A 153 -4.81 -2.58 18.97
CA LEU A 153 -4.27 -1.22 19.11
C LEU A 153 -2.76 -1.23 19.34
N ALA A 154 -2.23 -2.20 20.08
CA ALA A 154 -0.79 -2.32 20.34
C ALA A 154 0.02 -2.66 19.07
N GLU A 155 -0.59 -3.35 18.10
CA GLU A 155 0.03 -3.76 16.83
C GLU A 155 -0.52 -2.98 15.61
N SER A 156 -1.31 -1.93 15.88
CA SER A 156 -2.06 -1.20 14.85
C SER A 156 -1.11 -0.47 13.90
N PRO A 157 -1.13 -0.78 12.59
CA PRO A 157 -0.38 -0.01 11.59
C PRO A 157 -1.14 1.25 11.17
N VAL A 158 -2.17 1.69 11.90
CA VAL A 158 -2.94 2.90 11.53
C VAL A 158 -1.99 4.05 11.25
N HIS A 159 -2.37 4.88 10.27
CA HIS A 159 -1.56 6.00 9.81
C HIS A 159 -0.21 5.52 9.26
N THR A 160 -0.23 4.50 8.38
CA THR A 160 0.96 3.99 7.70
C THR A 160 0.80 3.97 6.19
N VAL A 161 1.87 4.39 5.52
CA VAL A 161 2.15 4.08 4.11
C VAL A 161 3.48 3.31 4.09
N GLY A 162 3.51 2.15 3.45
CA GLY A 162 4.74 1.38 3.36
C GLY A 162 4.90 0.65 2.04
N ILE A 163 6.16 0.54 1.62
CA ILE A 163 6.59 -0.17 0.42
C ILE A 163 7.80 -1.02 0.80
N LYS A 164 7.79 -2.28 0.38
CA LYS A 164 8.96 -3.16 0.41
C LYS A 164 9.18 -3.72 -0.98
N THR A 165 10.39 -3.59 -1.50
CA THR A 165 10.74 -4.03 -2.85
C THR A 165 12.09 -4.72 -2.87
N LYS A 166 12.19 -5.77 -3.69
CA LYS A 166 13.42 -6.42 -4.10
C LYS A 166 13.40 -6.48 -5.62
N ASN A 167 14.28 -5.73 -6.25
CA ASN A 167 14.33 -5.55 -7.70
C ASN A 167 15.73 -5.92 -8.21
N SER A 168 15.82 -6.75 -9.23
CA SER A 168 16.98 -6.85 -10.12
C SER A 168 16.54 -6.31 -11.48
N PHE A 169 17.26 -5.35 -12.05
CA PHE A 169 16.84 -4.73 -13.31
C PHE A 169 18.00 -4.21 -14.15
N ASN A 170 17.73 -4.05 -15.44
CA ASN A 170 18.57 -3.36 -16.41
C ASN A 170 17.77 -2.20 -17.03
N GLY A 171 18.15 -0.97 -16.70
CA GLY A 171 17.46 0.25 -17.12
C GLY A 171 17.49 1.31 -16.03
N THR A 172 16.41 2.10 -15.91
CA THR A 172 16.28 3.16 -14.92
C THR A 172 15.16 2.83 -13.93
N TRP A 173 15.42 3.05 -12.64
CA TRP A 173 14.43 2.98 -11.56
C TRP A 173 14.61 4.18 -10.62
N GLN A 174 13.51 4.82 -10.25
CA GLN A 174 13.48 6.01 -9.40
C GLN A 174 12.40 5.87 -8.33
N THR A 175 12.71 6.31 -7.11
CA THR A 175 11.72 6.55 -6.06
C THR A 175 11.82 7.98 -5.53
N ASP A 176 10.67 8.65 -5.49
CA ASP A 176 10.49 9.89 -4.75
C ASP A 176 9.50 9.64 -3.61
N ALA A 177 9.87 10.02 -2.40
CA ALA A 177 8.98 9.88 -1.25
C ALA A 177 9.03 11.14 -0.41
N ARG A 178 7.88 11.57 0.10
CA ARG A 178 7.80 12.71 1.01
C ARG A 178 6.71 12.53 2.04
N MET A 179 6.93 13.11 3.21
CA MET A 179 5.89 13.27 4.22
C MET A 179 5.94 14.70 4.73
N HIS A 180 4.82 15.41 4.57
CA HIS A 180 4.71 16.80 5.01
C HIS A 180 3.62 16.94 6.06
N LYS A 181 4.01 17.41 7.24
CA LYS A 181 3.13 17.81 8.33
C LYS A 181 3.34 19.27 8.65
N LEU A 182 2.24 20.02 8.54
CA LEU A 182 2.22 21.45 8.76
C LEU A 182 2.81 21.78 10.15
N LEU A 183 3.87 22.60 10.17
CA LEU A 183 4.57 23.10 11.37
C LEU A 183 5.26 22.06 12.26
N SER A 184 5.33 20.78 11.88
CA SER A 184 5.94 19.75 12.73
C SER A 184 7.06 18.95 12.06
N LYS A 185 6.88 18.51 10.82
CA LYS A 185 7.83 17.58 10.19
C LYS A 185 7.76 17.64 8.66
N ASP A 186 8.92 17.65 8.03
CA ASP A 186 9.07 17.50 6.58
C ASP A 186 10.16 16.44 6.34
N VAL A 187 9.84 15.41 5.56
CA VAL A 187 10.76 14.35 5.15
C VAL A 187 10.69 14.23 3.65
N LYS A 188 11.85 14.13 3.00
CA LYS A 188 11.97 13.91 1.56
C LYS A 188 13.06 12.86 1.30
N VAL A 189 12.79 11.97 0.37
CA VAL A 189 13.69 10.93 -0.12
C VAL A 189 13.64 10.98 -1.63
N HIS A 190 14.80 10.99 -2.26
CA HIS A 190 14.96 10.85 -3.71
C HIS A 190 16.07 9.84 -3.97
N GLU A 191 15.76 8.83 -4.76
CA GLU A 191 16.68 7.76 -5.12
C GLU A 191 16.50 7.45 -6.61
N ALA A 192 17.60 7.39 -7.36
CA ALA A 192 17.56 7.09 -8.79
C ALA A 192 18.78 6.23 -9.18
N PHE A 193 18.53 5.19 -9.97
CA PHE A 193 19.53 4.21 -10.40
C PHE A 193 19.39 4.00 -11.91
N THR A 194 20.51 3.92 -12.64
CA THR A 194 20.51 3.69 -14.10
C THR A 194 21.65 2.78 -14.51
N GLY A 195 21.32 1.61 -15.06
CA GLY A 195 22.26 0.55 -15.41
C GLY A 195 21.73 -0.81 -14.97
N LYS A 196 22.63 -1.71 -14.59
CA LYS A 196 22.29 -3.02 -14.03
C LYS A 196 22.45 -2.96 -12.51
N PHE A 197 21.34 -3.08 -11.78
CA PHE A 197 21.33 -2.98 -10.33
C PHE A 197 20.45 -4.06 -9.71
N GLU A 198 20.85 -4.45 -8.51
CA GLU A 198 20.01 -5.15 -7.55
C GLU A 198 19.74 -4.20 -6.39
N VAL A 199 18.48 -3.99 -6.06
CA VAL A 199 18.03 -3.05 -5.03
C VAL A 199 17.04 -3.76 -4.12
N GLU A 200 17.35 -3.78 -2.84
CA GLU A 200 16.41 -4.13 -1.77
C GLU A 200 16.08 -2.87 -0.97
N LYS A 201 14.79 -2.57 -0.83
CA LYS A 201 14.31 -1.36 -0.19
C LYS A 201 13.13 -1.65 0.72
N THR A 202 13.16 -1.02 1.90
CA THR A 202 11.99 -0.85 2.75
C THR A 202 11.80 0.64 3.02
N LEU A 203 10.63 1.16 2.72
CA LEU A 203 10.22 2.53 2.99
C LEU A 203 8.92 2.50 3.78
N LYS A 204 8.89 3.18 4.93
CA LYS A 204 7.71 3.25 5.79
C LYS A 204 7.55 4.67 6.36
N PHE A 205 6.43 5.30 6.06
CA PHE A 205 5.94 6.44 6.81
C PHE A 205 4.89 5.94 7.79
N HIS A 206 5.08 6.20 9.07
CA HIS A 206 4.16 5.82 10.12
C HIS A 206 4.02 6.96 11.13
N GLU A 207 2.79 7.18 11.58
CA GLU A 207 2.51 8.02 12.73
C GLU A 207 1.75 7.23 13.77
N ASN A 208 2.30 7.18 14.98
CA ASN A 208 1.65 6.49 16.08
C ASN A 208 0.78 7.49 16.88
N PRO A 209 -0.54 7.25 17.05
CA PRO A 209 -1.37 8.05 17.95
C PRO A 209 -1.08 7.77 19.44
N VAL A 210 -0.31 6.73 19.76
CA VAL A 210 0.11 6.40 21.14
C VAL A 210 1.59 6.74 21.32
N LYS A 211 1.98 7.21 22.52
CA LYS A 211 3.39 7.47 22.85
C LYS A 211 4.20 6.19 22.64
N GLU A 212 4.98 6.16 21.56
CA GLU A 212 6.01 5.13 21.38
C GLU A 212 6.96 5.17 22.58
N LYS A 213 7.25 4.00 23.17
CA LYS A 213 8.51 3.86 23.90
C LYS A 213 9.61 4.14 22.88
N ARG A 214 10.41 5.18 23.11
CA ARG A 214 11.54 5.56 22.25
C ARG A 214 12.34 4.32 21.86
N GLN A 215 12.13 3.81 20.65
CA GLN A 215 13.10 3.00 19.96
C GLN A 215 13.97 3.97 19.19
N LEU A 216 15.26 3.96 19.50
CA LEU A 216 16.25 4.74 18.76
C LEU A 216 16.29 4.14 17.35
N GLY A 217 16.12 4.98 16.33
CA GLY A 217 16.19 4.53 14.94
C GLY A 217 17.55 3.92 14.65
N CYS A 218 17.54 2.84 13.85
CA CYS A 218 18.69 2.08 13.33
C CYS A 218 19.18 0.84 14.12
N ASP A 219 18.38 0.24 15.01
CA ASP A 219 18.81 -0.99 15.71
C ASP A 219 18.91 -2.26 14.82
N ASP A 220 18.44 -2.20 13.56
CA ASP A 220 18.51 -3.33 12.59
C ASP A 220 19.41 -3.05 11.36
N LEU A 221 20.22 -1.98 11.37
CA LEU A 221 21.27 -1.76 10.38
C LEU A 221 22.63 -1.93 11.07
N ASP A 222 23.17 -3.14 10.97
CA ASP A 222 24.58 -3.40 11.27
C ASP A 222 25.43 -2.44 10.43
N CYS A 223 26.17 -1.56 11.09
CA CYS A 223 27.09 -0.60 10.47
C CYS A 223 28.43 -1.28 10.19
#